data_AF-B1JF50-F1
#
_entry.id   AF-B1JF50-F1
#
_cell.length_a   1.000
_cell.length_b   1.000
_cell.length_c   1.000
_cell.angle_alpha   90.00
_cell.angle_beta   90.00
_cell.angle_gamma   90.00
#
_symmetry.space_group_name_H-M   'P 1'
#
loop_
_entity.id
_entity.type
_entity.pdbx_description
1 polymer ?
#
loop_
_entity_poly.entity_id
_entity_poly.type
_entity_poly.pdbx_seq_one_letter_code
_entity_poly.pdbx_strand_id
1 'polypeptide(L)'
;MRDAAQHWMIVVPEDALFVTARALITTLDEVLAQHFADTLADNLPLRVMPLSTTALPSFDVLVDREFRHIAELLAPNKRARDEARGRIRTLLAMEAHVTETVEVSERDIDRIEKAIRTGTQVDQVFPRLVALSSNVTGEGPTLRVHFSKKDGAPVRYVSGDDPEAAGAIREVDLQKKYHMSPMALADRLGLTVNKCKALRELLGVDQDQANMMIFEFGSQRHARFSDNALRILQEHNHPEIVEEAWQARPRRAR
;
A
#
# COMPACT_ATOMS: atom_id res chain seq x y z
N MET A 1 -9.98 -8.55 -1.33
CA MET A 1 -11.33 -8.85 -1.88
C MET A 1 -12.46 -8.78 -0.84
N ARG A 2 -12.17 -8.89 0.47
CA ARG A 2 -13.17 -8.98 1.55
C ARG A 2 -13.97 -7.68 1.81
N ASP A 3 -13.45 -6.51 1.43
CA ASP A 3 -14.05 -5.21 1.79
C ASP A 3 -14.90 -4.54 0.68
N ALA A 4 -15.31 -5.28 -0.35
CA ALA A 4 -16.06 -4.71 -1.50
C ALA A 4 -17.57 -5.03 -1.49
N ALA A 5 -18.21 -5.06 -0.31
CA ALA A 5 -19.62 -5.43 -0.16
C ALA A 5 -20.57 -4.21 -0.20
N GLN A 6 -20.65 -3.52 -1.35
CA GLN A 6 -21.82 -2.72 -1.78
C GLN A 6 -21.73 -2.49 -3.31
N HIS A 7 -22.50 -3.29 -4.08
CA HIS A 7 -22.77 -3.16 -5.53
C HIS A 7 -21.63 -2.74 -6.49
N TRP A 8 -20.39 -3.20 -6.29
CA TRP A 8 -19.32 -2.99 -7.28
C TRP A 8 -19.10 -4.24 -8.11
N MET A 9 -19.37 -4.16 -9.42
CA MET A 9 -18.97 -5.18 -10.36
C MET A 9 -17.45 -5.27 -10.36
N ILE A 10 -16.91 -6.38 -9.86
CA ILE A 10 -15.50 -6.74 -9.99
C ILE A 10 -15.41 -7.71 -11.16
N VAL A 11 -14.52 -7.43 -12.10
CA VAL A 11 -14.24 -8.33 -13.21
C VAL A 11 -12.86 -8.91 -12.96
N VAL A 12 -12.82 -10.19 -12.57
CA VAL A 12 -11.58 -10.90 -12.29
C VAL A 12 -11.29 -11.82 -13.47
N PRO A 13 -10.29 -11.52 -14.32
CA PRO A 13 -9.86 -12.45 -15.35
C PRO A 13 -9.23 -13.69 -14.71
N GLU A 14 -9.31 -14.83 -15.41
CA GLU A 14 -8.81 -16.14 -14.95
C GLU A 14 -7.34 -16.06 -14.50
N ASP A 15 -6.51 -15.38 -15.28
CA ASP A 15 -5.08 -15.21 -14.98
C ASP A 15 -4.88 -14.46 -13.64
N ALA A 16 -5.65 -13.40 -13.39
CA ALA A 16 -5.58 -12.65 -12.13
C ALA A 16 -6.10 -13.46 -10.93
N LEU A 17 -7.15 -14.26 -11.15
CA LEU A 17 -7.67 -15.18 -10.15
C LEU A 17 -6.61 -16.22 -9.77
N PHE A 18 -5.94 -16.81 -10.77
CA PHE A 18 -4.87 -17.76 -10.54
C PHE A 18 -3.74 -17.17 -9.71
N VAL A 19 -3.23 -15.98 -10.09
CA VAL A 19 -2.11 -15.34 -9.36
C VAL A 19 -2.48 -15.03 -7.92
N THR A 20 -3.66 -14.45 -7.69
CA THR A 20 -4.12 -14.11 -6.34
C THR A 20 -4.33 -15.34 -5.47
N ALA A 21 -4.94 -16.40 -6.01
CA ALA A 21 -5.12 -17.66 -5.31
C ALA A 21 -3.77 -18.36 -5.03
N ARG A 22 -2.82 -18.32 -5.97
CA ARG A 22 -1.48 -18.90 -5.78
C ARG A 22 -0.68 -18.15 -4.72
N ALA A 23 -0.77 -16.83 -4.69
CA ALA A 23 -0.16 -16.03 -3.65
C ALA A 23 -0.76 -16.33 -2.27
N LEU A 24 -2.09 -16.46 -2.16
CA LEU A 24 -2.75 -16.88 -0.93
C LEU A 24 -2.24 -18.23 -0.42
N ILE A 25 -2.15 -19.24 -1.31
CA ILE A 25 -1.60 -20.56 -0.96
C ILE A 25 -0.17 -20.44 -0.46
N THR A 26 0.65 -19.62 -1.13
CA THR A 26 2.05 -19.38 -0.74
C THR A 26 2.13 -18.74 0.64
N THR A 27 1.33 -17.71 0.92
CA THR A 27 1.30 -17.04 2.23
C THR A 27 0.82 -17.98 3.33
N LEU A 28 -0.17 -18.83 3.07
CA LEU A 28 -0.64 -19.83 4.04
C LEU A 28 0.46 -20.84 4.38
N ASP A 29 1.17 -21.35 3.37
CA ASP A 29 2.29 -22.27 3.56
C ASP A 29 3.43 -21.62 4.36
N GLU A 30 3.78 -20.36 4.07
CA GLU A 30 4.78 -19.60 4.81
C GLU A 30 4.38 -19.40 6.28
N VAL A 31 3.12 -19.06 6.55
CA VAL A 31 2.61 -18.89 7.93
C VAL A 31 2.66 -20.21 8.70
N LEU A 32 2.28 -21.33 8.07
CA LEU A 32 2.37 -22.67 8.67
C LEU A 32 3.81 -23.03 9.00
N ALA A 33 4.72 -22.83 8.05
CA ALA A 33 6.13 -23.16 8.23
C ALA A 33 6.78 -22.33 9.35
N GLN A 34 6.48 -21.02 9.40
CA GLN A 34 7.10 -20.09 10.36
C GLN A 34 6.58 -20.27 11.79
N HIS A 35 5.28 -20.49 11.97
CA HIS A 35 4.66 -20.47 13.29
C HIS A 35 4.31 -21.85 13.84
N PHE A 36 4.20 -22.87 12.98
CA PHE A 36 3.72 -24.19 13.36
C PHE A 36 4.69 -25.32 13.00
N ALA A 37 5.80 -25.01 12.32
CA ALA A 37 6.75 -26.01 11.80
C ALA A 37 6.05 -27.11 10.97
N ASP A 38 5.01 -26.70 10.24
CA ASP A 38 4.12 -27.55 9.44
C ASP A 38 4.03 -26.97 8.01
N THR A 39 3.62 -27.77 7.03
CA THR A 39 3.42 -27.29 5.66
C THR A 39 2.04 -27.68 5.12
N LEU A 40 1.57 -26.97 4.09
CA LEU A 40 0.36 -27.39 3.38
C LEU A 40 0.54 -28.77 2.74
N ALA A 41 1.75 -29.14 2.35
CA ALA A 41 2.05 -30.44 1.75
C ALA A 41 1.89 -31.62 2.72
N ASP A 42 2.08 -31.37 4.02
CA ASP A 42 1.90 -32.39 5.07
C ASP A 42 0.42 -32.70 5.33
N ASN A 43 -0.45 -31.72 5.06
CA ASN A 43 -1.89 -31.78 5.37
C ASN A 43 -2.78 -31.94 4.14
N LEU A 44 -2.30 -31.58 2.95
CA LEU A 44 -3.04 -31.65 1.71
C LEU A 44 -2.28 -32.48 0.67
N PRO A 45 -2.99 -33.30 -0.11
CA PRO A 45 -2.36 -34.05 -1.19
C PRO A 45 -1.71 -33.10 -2.20
N LEU A 46 -0.50 -33.47 -2.63
CA LEU A 46 0.30 -32.79 -3.65
C LEU A 46 -0.35 -32.93 -5.04
N ARG A 47 -1.45 -32.21 -5.25
CA ARG A 47 -2.11 -32.08 -6.54
C ARG A 47 -2.24 -30.61 -6.90
N VAL A 48 -2.03 -30.31 -8.17
CA VAL A 48 -2.20 -28.96 -8.71
C VAL A 48 -3.67 -28.60 -8.56
N MET A 49 -3.96 -27.50 -7.86
CA MET A 49 -5.31 -26.94 -7.85
C MET A 49 -5.57 -26.40 -9.27
N PRO A 50 -6.53 -26.95 -10.04
CA PRO A 50 -6.77 -26.52 -11.41
C PRO A 50 -7.53 -25.19 -11.36
N LEU A 51 -6.78 -24.11 -11.19
CA LEU A 51 -7.29 -22.74 -11.14
C LEU A 51 -7.25 -22.03 -12.49
N SER A 52 -6.48 -22.57 -13.45
CA SER A 52 -6.43 -22.07 -14.82
C SER A 52 -6.52 -23.22 -15.82
N THR A 53 -7.26 -22.97 -16.88
CA THR A 53 -7.42 -23.80 -18.08
C THR A 53 -6.31 -23.54 -19.10
N THR A 54 -5.52 -22.49 -18.91
CA THR A 54 -4.43 -22.08 -19.80
C THR A 54 -3.09 -22.03 -19.08
N ALA A 55 -2.00 -22.23 -19.83
CA ALA A 55 -0.66 -22.04 -19.30
C ALA A 55 -0.48 -20.56 -18.93
N LEU A 56 -0.10 -20.30 -17.68
CA LEU A 56 0.01 -18.94 -17.20
C LEU A 56 1.18 -18.23 -17.90
N PRO A 57 0.94 -17.08 -18.57
CA PRO A 57 2.03 -16.26 -19.05
C PRO A 57 2.78 -15.63 -17.86
N SER A 58 3.96 -15.07 -18.11
CA SER A 58 4.68 -14.30 -17.09
C SER A 58 3.80 -13.14 -16.57
N PHE A 59 4.00 -12.75 -15.31
CA PHE A 59 3.15 -11.76 -14.66
C PHE A 59 3.14 -10.40 -15.41
N ASP A 60 4.28 -9.99 -15.98
CA ASP A 60 4.34 -8.77 -16.82
C ASP A 60 3.39 -8.84 -18.02
N VAL A 61 3.37 -9.98 -18.71
CA VAL A 61 2.51 -10.20 -19.88
C VAL A 61 1.04 -10.20 -19.49
N LEU A 62 0.71 -10.75 -18.31
CA LEU A 62 -0.64 -10.71 -17.76
C LEU A 62 -1.10 -9.26 -17.55
N VAL A 63 -0.30 -8.46 -16.84
CA VAL A 63 -0.64 -7.06 -16.52
C VAL A 63 -0.75 -6.23 -17.80
N ASP A 64 0.19 -6.38 -18.73
CA ASP A 64 0.19 -5.70 -20.02
C ASP A 64 -1.02 -6.08 -20.88
N ARG A 65 -1.39 -7.38 -20.92
CA ARG A 65 -2.59 -7.85 -21.61
C ARG A 65 -3.87 -7.26 -21.03
N GLU A 66 -4.01 -7.27 -19.71
CA GLU A 66 -5.18 -6.68 -19.04
C GLU A 66 -5.24 -5.17 -19.26
N PHE A 67 -4.10 -4.48 -19.24
CA PHE A 67 -4.06 -3.05 -19.49
C PHE A 67 -4.49 -2.69 -20.92
N ARG A 68 -3.99 -3.43 -21.92
CA ARG A 68 -4.44 -3.26 -23.31
C ARG A 68 -5.93 -3.51 -23.44
N HIS A 69 -6.46 -4.54 -22.77
CA HIS A 69 -7.87 -4.85 -22.82
C HIS A 69 -8.72 -3.76 -22.17
N ILE A 70 -8.29 -3.18 -21.05
CA ILE A 70 -8.94 -2.01 -20.45
C ILE A 70 -8.93 -0.83 -21.43
N ALA A 71 -7.80 -0.55 -22.10
CA ALA A 71 -7.73 0.50 -23.10
C ALA A 71 -8.69 0.27 -24.28
N GLU A 72 -8.82 -0.97 -24.74
CA GLU A 72 -9.79 -1.36 -25.78
C GLU A 72 -11.25 -1.18 -25.35
N LEU A 73 -11.57 -1.43 -24.07
CA LEU A 73 -12.91 -1.23 -23.52
C LEU A 73 -13.25 0.25 -23.34
N LEU A 74 -12.23 1.09 -23.10
CA LEU A 74 -12.36 2.54 -22.95
C LEU A 74 -12.29 3.31 -24.29
N ALA A 75 -12.05 2.62 -25.41
CA ALA A 75 -11.96 3.20 -26.74
C ALA A 75 -13.24 3.99 -27.11
N PRO A 76 -13.14 5.03 -27.96
CA PRO A 76 -14.30 5.79 -28.40
C PRO A 76 -15.39 4.89 -28.99
N ASN A 77 -16.66 5.25 -28.75
CA ASN A 77 -17.83 4.52 -29.23
C ASN A 77 -18.04 3.11 -28.64
N LYS A 78 -17.28 2.70 -27.61
CA LYS A 78 -17.58 1.49 -26.84
C LYS A 78 -18.40 1.80 -25.59
N ARG A 79 -19.46 1.01 -25.36
CA ARG A 79 -20.32 1.08 -24.18
C ARG A 79 -19.91 0.04 -23.12
N ALA A 80 -18.61 -0.03 -22.83
CA ALA A 80 -18.04 -1.05 -21.94
C ALA A 80 -17.30 -0.45 -20.73
N ARG A 81 -17.69 0.77 -20.33
CA ARG A 81 -17.05 1.52 -19.26
C ARG A 81 -17.11 0.79 -17.91
N ASP A 82 -18.24 0.18 -17.59
CA ASP A 82 -18.44 -0.50 -16.31
C ASP A 82 -17.56 -1.74 -16.19
N GLU A 83 -17.38 -2.49 -17.29
CA GLU A 83 -16.44 -3.61 -17.34
C GLU A 83 -14.99 -3.14 -17.18
N ALA A 84 -14.60 -2.07 -17.89
CA ALA A 84 -13.28 -1.47 -17.75
C ALA A 84 -12.99 -1.03 -16.31
N ARG A 85 -13.95 -0.38 -15.64
CA ARG A 85 -13.85 0.00 -14.22
C ARG A 85 -13.74 -1.23 -13.30
N GLY A 86 -14.48 -2.29 -13.59
CA GLY A 86 -14.39 -3.55 -12.87
C GLY A 86 -13.00 -4.19 -12.95
N ARG A 87 -12.35 -4.15 -14.12
CA ARG A 87 -10.98 -4.64 -14.34
C ARG A 87 -9.93 -3.74 -13.69
N ILE A 88 -10.06 -2.42 -13.80
CA ILE A 88 -9.20 -1.45 -13.11
C ILE A 88 -9.24 -1.70 -11.60
N ARG A 89 -10.42 -1.95 -11.04
CA ARG A 89 -10.59 -2.27 -9.61
C ARG A 89 -9.83 -3.54 -9.22
N THR A 90 -9.83 -4.57 -10.08
CA THR A 90 -9.04 -5.78 -9.84
C THR A 90 -7.54 -5.49 -9.80
N LEU A 91 -7.01 -4.73 -10.76
CA LEU A 91 -5.59 -4.33 -10.76
C LEU A 91 -5.22 -3.48 -9.54
N LEU A 92 -6.06 -2.52 -9.17
CA LEU A 92 -5.88 -1.70 -7.97
C LEU A 92 -5.92 -2.54 -6.69
N ALA A 93 -6.78 -3.55 -6.62
CA ALA A 93 -6.85 -4.47 -5.49
C ALA A 93 -5.59 -5.34 -5.42
N MET A 94 -5.06 -5.82 -6.55
CA MET A 94 -3.78 -6.54 -6.59
C MET A 94 -2.64 -5.65 -6.09
N GLU A 95 -2.59 -4.39 -6.54
CA GLU A 95 -1.60 -3.42 -6.10
C GLU A 95 -1.68 -3.15 -4.59
N ALA A 96 -2.89 -3.15 -4.03
CA ALA A 96 -3.12 -2.89 -2.62
C ALA A 96 -2.62 -4.02 -1.69
N HIS A 97 -2.39 -5.26 -2.17
CA HIS A 97 -1.86 -6.35 -1.33
C HIS A 97 -0.49 -6.04 -0.73
N VAL A 98 0.24 -5.08 -1.31
CA VAL A 98 1.56 -4.64 -0.84
C VAL A 98 1.47 -3.70 0.38
N THR A 99 0.29 -3.17 0.73
CA THR A 99 0.14 -2.15 1.79
C THR A 99 -1.07 -2.39 2.69
N GLU A 100 -0.91 -2.13 3.99
CA GLU A 100 -1.89 -2.50 5.04
C GLU A 100 -3.15 -1.63 5.10
N THR A 101 -3.22 -0.52 4.34
CA THR A 101 -4.26 0.49 4.53
C THR A 101 -4.67 1.18 3.23
N VAL A 102 -5.14 0.44 2.23
CA VAL A 102 -5.57 1.05 0.97
C VAL A 102 -6.91 0.51 0.51
N GLU A 103 -7.97 1.27 0.80
CA GLU A 103 -9.26 1.13 0.17
C GLU A 103 -9.19 1.67 -1.27
N VAL A 104 -9.75 0.93 -2.23
CA VAL A 104 -9.84 1.38 -3.62
C VAL A 104 -10.97 2.42 -3.71
N SER A 105 -10.63 3.68 -3.96
CA SER A 105 -11.62 4.76 -4.08
C SER A 105 -12.12 4.93 -5.52
N GLU A 106 -13.36 5.41 -5.70
CA GLU A 106 -13.87 5.76 -7.04
C GLU A 106 -13.03 6.84 -7.73
N ARG A 107 -12.40 7.73 -6.94
CA ARG A 107 -11.49 8.77 -7.45
C ARG A 107 -10.25 8.17 -8.09
N ASP A 108 -9.68 7.13 -7.48
CA ASP A 108 -8.54 6.40 -8.05
C ASP A 108 -8.93 5.75 -9.38
N ILE A 109 -10.12 5.16 -9.45
CA ILE A 109 -10.65 4.53 -10.67
C ILE A 109 -10.84 5.59 -11.76
N ASP A 110 -11.46 6.74 -11.44
CA ASP A 110 -11.68 7.83 -12.39
C ASP A 110 -10.37 8.41 -12.94
N ARG A 111 -9.34 8.55 -12.09
CA ARG A 111 -8.03 9.03 -12.51
C ARG A 111 -7.34 8.03 -13.43
N ILE A 112 -7.35 6.74 -13.06
CA ILE A 112 -6.74 5.69 -13.89
C ILE A 112 -7.48 5.57 -15.22
N GLU A 113 -8.82 5.64 -15.22
CA GLU A 113 -9.61 5.67 -16.45
C GLU A 113 -9.16 6.81 -17.38
N LYS A 114 -8.94 8.02 -16.84
CA LYS A 114 -8.41 9.16 -17.60
C LYS A 114 -6.99 8.92 -18.12
N ALA A 115 -6.09 8.42 -17.26
CA ALA A 115 -4.70 8.15 -17.63
C ALA A 115 -4.59 7.09 -18.75
N ILE A 116 -5.42 6.05 -18.72
CA ILE A 116 -5.47 5.05 -19.79
C ILE A 116 -6.00 5.66 -21.09
N ARG A 117 -7.04 6.51 -21.01
CA ARG A 117 -7.57 7.23 -22.19
C ARG A 117 -6.55 8.17 -22.84
N THR A 118 -5.63 8.74 -22.06
CA THR A 118 -4.55 9.60 -22.58
C THR A 118 -3.34 8.83 -23.09
N GLY A 119 -3.35 7.50 -23.04
CA GLY A 119 -2.25 6.65 -23.53
C GLY A 119 -1.06 6.58 -22.58
N THR A 120 -1.28 6.83 -21.28
CA THR A 120 -0.24 6.69 -20.25
C THR A 120 0.19 5.23 -20.12
N GLN A 121 1.48 4.99 -19.89
CA GLN A 121 2.03 3.64 -19.82
C GLN A 121 1.71 2.92 -18.51
N VAL A 122 1.74 1.58 -18.54
CA VAL A 122 1.38 0.70 -17.40
C VAL A 122 2.20 0.99 -16.15
N ASP A 123 3.51 1.19 -16.33
CA ASP A 123 4.49 1.48 -15.27
C ASP A 123 4.18 2.78 -14.52
N GLN A 124 3.57 3.74 -15.22
CA GLN A 124 3.14 5.01 -14.65
C GLN A 124 1.77 4.90 -13.95
N VAL A 125 0.87 4.07 -14.48
CA VAL A 125 -0.47 3.91 -13.91
C VAL A 125 -0.46 2.96 -12.71
N PHE A 126 0.38 1.92 -12.75
CA PHE A 126 0.48 0.86 -11.75
C PHE A 126 1.94 0.52 -11.39
N PRO A 127 2.72 1.47 -10.84
CA PRO A 127 4.16 1.29 -10.61
C PRO A 127 4.48 0.10 -9.69
N ARG A 128 3.61 -0.20 -8.71
CA ARG A 128 3.84 -1.31 -7.79
C ARG A 128 3.48 -2.66 -8.38
N LEU A 129 2.55 -2.73 -9.33
CA LEU A 129 2.30 -3.99 -10.05
C LEU A 129 3.54 -4.39 -10.86
N VAL A 130 4.23 -3.43 -11.47
CA VAL A 130 5.50 -3.69 -12.16
C VAL A 130 6.59 -4.13 -11.18
N ALA A 131 6.66 -3.55 -9.99
CA ALA A 131 7.61 -4.03 -8.97
C ALA A 131 7.30 -5.48 -8.50
N LEU A 132 6.02 -5.88 -8.50
CA LEU A 132 5.63 -7.23 -8.13
C LEU A 132 6.04 -8.28 -9.16
N SER A 133 6.01 -7.95 -10.45
CA SER A 133 6.44 -8.87 -11.51
C SER A 133 7.89 -9.33 -11.33
N SER A 134 8.74 -8.44 -10.85
CA SER A 134 10.17 -8.68 -10.66
C SER A 134 10.48 -9.64 -9.50
N ASN A 135 9.52 -9.88 -8.59
CA ASN A 135 9.68 -10.76 -7.42
C ASN A 135 9.09 -12.16 -7.62
N VAL A 136 8.49 -12.42 -8.79
CA VAL A 136 7.89 -13.72 -9.09
C VAL A 136 8.98 -14.67 -9.59
N THR A 137 9.17 -15.80 -8.89
CA THR A 137 10.12 -16.84 -9.29
C THR A 137 9.39 -18.10 -9.77
N GLY A 138 9.79 -18.61 -10.93
CA GLY A 138 9.30 -19.84 -11.54
C GLY A 138 8.28 -19.62 -12.67
N GLU A 139 8.00 -20.69 -13.43
CA GLU A 139 7.02 -20.71 -14.52
C GLU A 139 6.00 -21.84 -14.30
N GLY A 140 4.76 -21.62 -14.74
CA GLY A 140 3.69 -22.62 -14.70
C GLY A 140 3.40 -23.17 -13.29
N PRO A 141 3.42 -24.50 -13.07
CA PRO A 141 3.04 -25.11 -11.79
C PRO A 141 4.03 -24.82 -10.64
N THR A 142 5.21 -24.27 -10.94
CA THR A 142 6.25 -23.94 -9.95
C THR A 142 6.21 -22.48 -9.50
N LEU A 143 5.25 -21.69 -9.99
CA LEU A 143 5.10 -20.28 -9.65
C LEU A 143 5.02 -20.10 -8.12
N ARG A 144 5.99 -19.40 -7.53
CA ARG A 144 5.87 -18.82 -6.19
C ARG A 144 5.67 -17.33 -6.34
N VAL A 145 4.58 -16.82 -5.77
CA VAL A 145 4.24 -15.39 -5.79
C VAL A 145 4.41 -14.88 -4.37
N HIS A 146 5.39 -13.99 -4.18
CA HIS A 146 5.62 -13.33 -2.91
C HIS A 146 5.38 -11.82 -3.08
N PHE A 147 4.44 -11.26 -2.31
CA PHE A 147 4.20 -9.82 -2.31
C PHE A 147 5.14 -9.16 -1.29
N SER A 148 6.30 -8.69 -1.75
CA SER A 148 7.26 -7.96 -0.91
C SER A 148 6.77 -6.53 -0.61
N LYS A 149 6.75 -6.16 0.67
CA LYS A 149 6.48 -4.78 1.13
C LYS A 149 7.69 -3.84 0.99
N LYS A 150 8.90 -4.39 0.80
CA LYS A 150 10.17 -3.66 0.88
C LYS A 150 10.79 -3.31 -0.47
N ASP A 151 10.39 -4.00 -1.54
CA ASP A 151 11.04 -3.91 -2.86
C ASP A 151 10.22 -3.14 -3.92
N GLY A 152 9.27 -2.30 -3.49
CA GLY A 152 8.49 -1.45 -4.39
C GLY A 152 9.22 -0.16 -4.77
N ALA A 153 9.09 0.28 -6.03
CA ALA A 153 9.61 1.58 -6.47
C ALA A 153 9.12 2.72 -5.52
N PRO A 154 10.02 3.62 -5.06
CA PRO A 154 9.67 4.65 -4.09
C PRO A 154 8.64 5.62 -4.68
N VAL A 155 7.41 5.59 -4.15
CA VAL A 155 6.33 6.51 -4.55
C VAL A 155 6.54 7.85 -3.85
N ARG A 156 6.74 8.92 -4.62
CA ARG A 156 6.79 10.29 -4.09
C ARG A 156 5.37 10.77 -3.77
N TYR A 157 5.17 11.26 -2.55
CA TYR A 157 3.92 11.87 -2.10
C TYR A 157 3.87 13.32 -2.60
N VAL A 158 2.84 13.69 -3.36
CA VAL A 158 2.62 15.08 -3.78
C VAL A 158 1.20 15.48 -3.39
N SER A 159 1.04 16.70 -2.87
CA SER A 159 -0.25 17.33 -2.59
C SER A 159 -1.06 17.52 -3.87
N GLY A 160 -2.37 17.31 -3.81
CA GLY A 160 -3.30 17.16 -4.94
C GLY A 160 -3.48 18.32 -5.93
N ASP A 161 -2.63 19.35 -5.93
CA ASP A 161 -2.79 20.56 -6.74
C ASP A 161 -1.73 20.74 -7.84
N ASP A 162 -0.92 19.72 -8.16
CA ASP A 162 0.10 19.82 -9.22
C ASP A 162 -0.27 18.99 -10.49
N PRO A 163 -0.70 19.64 -11.59
CA PRO A 163 -1.25 18.96 -12.77
C PRO A 163 -0.21 18.31 -13.72
N GLU A 164 1.10 18.49 -13.51
CA GLU A 164 2.13 17.97 -14.43
C GLU A 164 2.72 16.59 -14.08
N ALA A 165 2.36 15.99 -12.95
CA ALA A 165 2.93 14.71 -12.50
C ALA A 165 1.95 13.53 -12.67
N ALA A 166 1.53 13.28 -13.91
CA ALA A 166 0.45 12.35 -14.25
C ALA A 166 0.78 10.83 -14.21
N GLY A 167 1.90 10.41 -13.63
CA GLY A 167 2.36 9.02 -13.77
C GLY A 167 2.88 8.31 -12.52
N ALA A 168 2.71 8.84 -11.31
CA ALA A 168 3.14 8.13 -10.08
C ALA A 168 2.51 8.67 -8.80
N ILE A 169 1.36 9.35 -8.88
CA ILE A 169 0.76 9.99 -7.71
C ILE A 169 -0.46 9.19 -7.32
N ARG A 170 -0.41 8.43 -6.22
CA ARG A 170 -1.60 7.92 -5.53
C ARG A 170 -1.83 8.85 -4.34
N GLU A 171 -2.92 9.61 -4.35
CA GLU A 171 -3.28 10.48 -3.22
C GLU A 171 -3.57 9.59 -2.02
N VAL A 172 -2.58 9.41 -1.16
CA VAL A 172 -2.83 8.89 0.18
C VAL A 172 -3.50 10.00 0.95
N ASP A 173 -4.65 9.73 1.55
CA ASP A 173 -5.28 10.65 2.49
C ASP A 173 -4.29 10.95 3.62
N LEU A 174 -3.65 12.12 3.53
CA LEU A 174 -2.61 12.54 4.46
C LEU A 174 -3.18 12.64 5.88
N GLN A 175 -4.47 12.93 6.05
CA GLN A 175 -5.09 12.98 7.38
C GLN A 175 -5.26 11.57 7.97
N LYS A 176 -5.50 10.54 7.15
CA LYS A 176 -5.49 9.14 7.62
C LYS A 176 -4.08 8.70 8.01
N LYS A 177 -3.08 9.02 7.18
CA LYS A 177 -1.67 8.65 7.45
C LYS A 177 -1.11 9.38 8.68
N TYR A 178 -1.36 10.68 8.81
CA TYR A 178 -0.94 11.51 9.94
C TYR A 178 -2.17 11.89 10.78
N HIS A 179 -2.75 10.91 11.47
CA HIS A 179 -3.98 11.10 12.22
C HIS A 179 -3.74 11.58 13.66
N MET A 180 -2.56 11.35 14.24
CA MET A 180 -2.31 11.63 15.66
C MET A 180 -1.90 13.08 15.90
N SER A 181 -2.56 13.75 16.84
CA SER A 181 -2.09 15.04 17.38
C SER A 181 -0.95 14.82 18.39
N PRO A 182 -0.17 15.86 18.74
CA PRO A 182 0.86 15.75 19.78
C PRO A 182 0.30 15.25 21.12
N MET A 183 -0.94 15.60 21.44
CA MET A 183 -1.62 15.18 22.65
C MET A 183 -2.01 13.69 22.58
N ALA A 184 -2.65 13.27 21.48
CA ALA A 184 -3.02 11.88 21.29
C ALA A 184 -1.80 10.94 21.25
N LEU A 185 -0.68 11.42 20.71
CA LEU A 185 0.59 10.68 20.70
C LEU A 185 1.15 10.51 22.13
N ALA A 186 1.12 11.57 22.95
CA ALA A 186 1.56 11.52 24.34
C ALA A 186 0.68 10.57 25.17
N ASP A 187 -0.64 10.64 24.99
CA ASP A 187 -1.60 9.78 25.69
C ASP A 187 -1.35 8.29 25.37
N ARG A 188 -1.11 7.93 24.10
CA ARG A 188 -0.79 6.55 23.69
C ARG A 188 0.54 6.04 24.22
N LEU A 189 1.48 6.93 24.52
CA LEU A 189 2.79 6.59 25.11
C LEU A 189 2.76 6.58 26.65
N GLY A 190 1.66 6.98 27.27
CA GLY A 190 1.58 7.15 28.73
C GLY A 190 2.50 8.25 29.27
N LEU A 191 2.91 9.20 28.42
CA LEU A 191 3.83 10.28 28.77
C LEU A 191 3.09 11.62 28.86
N THR A 192 3.63 12.54 29.65
CA THR A 192 3.18 13.94 29.58
C THR A 192 3.59 14.56 28.25
N VAL A 193 2.80 15.50 27.73
CA VAL A 193 3.07 16.19 26.45
C VAL A 193 4.50 16.76 26.39
N ASN A 194 5.01 17.24 27.52
CA ASN A 194 6.35 17.79 27.62
C ASN A 194 7.47 16.72 27.53
N LYS A 195 7.28 15.55 28.16
CA LYS A 195 8.22 14.42 28.08
C LYS A 195 8.19 13.79 26.68
N CYS A 196 6.99 13.63 26.11
CA CYS A 196 6.83 13.18 24.72
C CYS A 196 7.53 14.15 23.74
N LYS A 197 7.40 15.47 23.95
CA LYS A 197 8.12 16.45 23.15
C LYS A 197 9.64 16.30 23.23
N ALA A 198 10.18 16.12 24.44
CA ALA A 198 11.62 15.94 24.66
C ALA A 198 12.16 14.67 23.97
N LEU A 199 11.43 13.56 24.07
CA LEU A 199 11.79 12.29 23.43
C LEU A 199 11.80 12.41 21.89
N ARG A 200 10.80 13.10 21.31
CA ARG A 200 10.76 13.37 19.85
C ARG A 200 11.92 14.23 19.38
N GLU A 201 12.32 15.25 20.17
CA GLU A 201 13.46 16.12 19.86
C GLU A 201 14.77 15.33 19.91
N LEU A 202 14.96 14.46 20.92
CA LEU A 202 16.14 13.61 21.05
C LEU A 202 16.30 12.63 19.88
N LEU A 203 15.20 12.01 19.45
CA LEU A 203 15.19 11.00 18.38
C LEU A 203 15.04 11.60 16.97
N GLY A 204 14.92 12.93 16.85
CA GLY A 204 14.77 13.60 15.54
C GLY A 204 13.49 13.24 14.78
N VAL A 205 12.45 12.72 15.46
CA VAL A 205 11.21 12.23 14.83
C VAL A 205 10.49 13.35 14.06
N ASP A 206 10.64 14.59 14.50
CA ASP A 206 10.04 15.78 13.87
C ASP A 206 10.69 16.18 12.53
N GLN A 207 11.88 15.65 12.23
CA GLN A 207 12.64 16.00 11.02
C GLN A 207 12.35 15.07 9.84
N ASP A 208 11.74 13.91 10.10
CA ASP A 208 11.45 12.91 9.09
C ASP A 208 9.99 13.03 8.60
N GLN A 209 9.84 13.24 7.28
CA GLN A 209 8.54 13.29 6.62
C GLN A 209 7.75 11.97 6.76
N ALA A 210 8.39 10.83 6.99
CA ALA A 210 7.67 9.58 7.26
C ALA A 210 6.89 9.61 8.60
N ASN A 211 7.30 10.48 9.52
CA ASN A 211 6.86 10.48 10.92
C ASN A 211 5.96 11.67 11.26
N MET A 212 6.26 12.85 10.72
CA MET A 212 5.55 14.09 11.03
C MET A 212 5.15 14.85 9.78
N MET A 213 3.94 15.43 9.82
CA MET A 213 3.48 16.39 8.82
C MET A 213 2.81 17.58 9.49
N ILE A 214 3.01 18.77 8.93
CA ILE A 214 2.35 19.99 9.37
C ILE A 214 1.22 20.31 8.39
N PHE A 215 -0.01 20.31 8.89
CA PHE A 215 -1.17 20.78 8.13
C PHE A 215 -1.38 22.27 8.40
N GLU A 216 -1.41 23.07 7.34
CA GLU A 216 -1.63 24.52 7.43
C GLU A 216 -3.08 24.84 7.03
N PHE A 217 -3.84 25.43 7.96
CA PHE A 217 -5.21 25.87 7.75
C PHE A 217 -5.27 27.37 8.02
N GLY A 218 -5.10 28.18 6.96
CA GLY A 218 -4.96 29.63 7.09
C GLY A 218 -3.71 29.98 7.90
N SER A 219 -3.88 30.66 9.03
CA SER A 219 -2.78 31.01 9.95
C SER A 219 -2.43 29.91 10.96
N GLN A 220 -3.22 28.84 11.04
CA GLN A 220 -3.02 27.78 12.03
C GLN A 220 -2.19 26.64 11.45
N ARG A 221 -1.16 26.21 12.20
CA ARG A 221 -0.27 25.11 11.85
C ARG A 221 -0.52 23.94 12.80
N HIS A 222 -1.00 22.82 12.27
CA HIS A 222 -1.30 21.61 13.05
C HIS A 222 -0.29 20.51 12.72
N ALA A 223 0.66 20.29 13.64
CA ALA A 223 1.54 19.14 13.55
C ALA A 223 0.74 17.85 13.83
N ARG A 224 0.94 16.85 12.98
CA ARG A 224 0.34 15.52 13.08
C ARG A 224 1.38 14.44 12.85
N PHE A 225 1.15 13.29 13.47
CA PHE A 225 2.09 12.16 13.49
C PHE A 225 1.46 10.90 12.90
N SER A 226 2.30 10.09 12.27
CA SER A 226 1.94 8.78 11.72
C SER A 226 2.15 7.65 12.74
N ASP A 227 1.64 6.46 12.45
CA ASP A 227 1.89 5.27 13.26
C ASP A 227 3.38 4.89 13.33
N ASN A 228 4.18 5.27 12.32
CA ASN A 228 5.62 5.06 12.35
C ASN A 228 6.29 5.87 13.48
N ALA A 229 5.85 7.11 13.69
CA ALA A 229 6.32 7.94 14.80
C ALA A 229 5.96 7.30 16.15
N LEU A 230 4.75 6.75 16.29
CA LEU A 230 4.33 6.06 17.51
C LEU A 230 5.20 4.83 17.77
N ARG A 231 5.45 4.00 16.75
CA ARG A 231 6.28 2.80 16.86
C ARG A 231 7.71 3.13 17.30
N ILE A 232 8.35 4.11 16.64
CA ILE A 232 9.71 4.54 17.00
C ILE A 232 9.77 5.02 18.45
N LEU A 233 8.78 5.83 18.86
CA LEU A 233 8.72 6.35 20.22
C LEU A 233 8.42 5.26 21.25
N GLN A 234 7.58 4.27 20.93
CA GLN A 234 7.29 3.13 21.80
C GLN A 234 8.53 2.26 22.01
N GLU A 235 9.28 1.97 20.94
CA GLU A 235 10.53 1.19 21.00
C GLU A 235 11.58 1.85 21.90
N HIS A 236 11.56 3.19 22.02
CA HIS A 236 12.52 3.96 22.81
C HIS A 236 11.91 4.56 24.09
N ASN A 237 10.71 4.12 24.49
CA ASN A 237 10.01 4.60 25.69
C ASN A 237 10.54 3.94 26.97
N HIS A 238 11.85 4.00 27.19
CA HIS A 238 12.48 3.52 28.41
C HIS A 238 12.61 4.67 29.43
N PRO A 239 12.37 4.42 30.74
CA PRO A 239 12.42 5.46 31.77
C PRO A 239 13.73 6.26 31.78
N GLU A 240 14.85 5.59 31.52
CA GLU A 240 16.20 6.17 31.47
C GLU A 240 16.36 7.14 30.30
N ILE A 241 15.92 6.75 29.09
CA ILE A 241 15.99 7.55 27.87
C ILE A 241 15.04 8.75 27.95
N VAL A 242 13.84 8.55 28.51
CA VAL A 242 12.85 9.63 28.68
C VAL A 242 13.37 10.69 29.65
N GLU A 243 14.07 10.28 30.71
CA GLU A 243 14.66 11.22 31.66
C GLU A 243 15.91 11.90 31.10
N GLU A 244 16.75 11.19 30.35
CA GLU A 244 17.87 11.79 29.60
C GLU A 244 17.37 12.86 28.62
N ALA A 245 16.34 12.55 27.83
CA ALA A 245 15.69 13.49 26.93
C ALA A 245 15.14 14.71 27.69
N TRP A 246 14.54 14.48 28.87
CA TRP A 246 13.98 15.54 29.70
C TRP A 246 15.05 16.50 30.24
N GLN A 247 16.20 15.97 30.66
CA GLN A 247 17.32 16.76 31.18
C GLN A 247 18.11 17.50 30.09
N ALA A 248 18.23 16.89 28.90
CA ALA A 248 18.93 17.48 27.75
C ALA A 248 18.21 18.68 27.13
N ARG A 249 16.93 18.91 27.49
CA ARG A 249 16.13 19.99 26.94
C ARG A 249 16.67 21.36 27.40
N PRO A 250 16.84 22.35 26.50
CA PRO A 250 17.19 23.71 26.90
C PRO A 250 16.08 24.27 27.81
N ARG A 251 16.41 24.52 29.08
CA ARG A 251 15.53 25.27 29.99
C ARG A 251 15.32 26.64 29.38
N ARG A 252 14.11 26.94 28.92
CA ARG A 252 13.75 28.30 28.50
C ARG A 252 14.09 29.24 29.65
N ALA A 253 15.10 30.09 29.45
CA ALA A 253 15.31 31.26 30.29
C ALA A 253 14.00 32.06 30.28
N ARG A 254 13.51 32.39 31.47
CA ARG A 254 12.35 33.27 31.64
C ARG A 254 12.68 34.66 31.10
#